data_AF-A0A931XX01-F1
#
_entry.id   AF-A0A931XX01-F1
#
_cell.length_a   1.000
_cell.length_b   1.000
_cell.length_c   1.000
_cell.angle_alpha   90.00
_cell.angle_beta   90.00
_cell.angle_gamma   90.00
#
_symmetry.space_group_name_H-M   'P 1'
#
loop_
_entity.id
_entity.type
_entity.pdbx_description
1 polymer ?
#
loop_
_entity_poly.entity_id
_entity_poly.type
_entity_poly.pdbx_seq_one_letter_code
_entity_poly.pdbx_strand_id
1 'polypeptide(L)' 'MEEVQARKVIDLARRLLPNLTAEDIRNPHDFPELNDTDWQYEDGVLAGIQGVRIAMRAMRNRREEQG' A
#
# COMPACT_ATOMS: atom_id res chain seq x y z
N MET A 1 -5.59 10.57 -1.12
CA MET A 1 -5.72 9.58 -0.03
C MET A 1 -4.71 8.46 -0.20
N GLU A 2 -4.80 7.64 -1.26
CA GLU A 2 -3.81 6.58 -1.53
C GLU A 2 -2.37 7.11 -1.57
N GLU A 3 -2.08 8.15 -2.35
CA GLU A 3 -0.73 8.71 -2.48
C GLU A 3 -0.17 9.26 -1.15
N VAL A 4 -1.04 9.85 -0.32
CA VAL A 4 -0.65 10.38 0.99
C VAL A 4 -0.32 9.23 1.94
N GLN A 5 -1.14 8.18 1.93
CA GLN A 5 -0.90 6.99 2.73
C GLN A 5 0.37 6.26 2.27
N ALA A 6 0.56 6.09 0.97
CA ALA A 6 1.76 5.49 0.39
C ALA A 6 3.03 6.26 0.79
N ARG A 7 2.97 7.61 0.81
CA ARG A 7 4.06 8.45 1.30
C ARG A 7 4.39 8.16 2.78
N LYS A 8 3.36 8.02 3.62
CA LYS A 8 3.54 7.71 5.04
C LYS A 8 4.20 6.34 5.26
N VAL A 9 3.78 5.33 4.50
CA VAL A 9 4.38 3.98 4.56
C VAL A 9 5.85 4.02 4.15
N ILE A 10 6.23 4.71 3.07
CA ILE A 10 7.65 4.83 2.66
C ILE A 10 8.49 5.63 3.64
N ASP A 11 7.94 6.70 4.21
CA ASP A 11 8.67 7.52 5.18
C ASP A 11 8.92 6.75 6.49
N LEU A 12 7.98 5.91 6.93
CA LEU A 12 8.18 4.99 8.06
C LEU A 12 9.16 3.86 7.71
N ALA A 13 9.03 3.24 6.54
CA ALA A 13 9.92 2.17 6.10
C ALA A 13 11.38 2.65 6.07
N ARG A 14 11.60 3.88 5.60
CA ARG A 14 12.94 4.50 5.53
C ARG A 14 13.55 4.83 6.88
N ARG A 15 12.77 4.87 7.96
CA ARG A 15 13.34 4.97 9.33
C ARG A 15 14.04 3.67 9.73
N LEU A 16 13.57 2.54 9.21
CA LEU A 16 14.12 1.20 9.48
C LEU A 16 15.21 0.85 8.47
N LEU A 17 14.96 1.10 7.18
CA LEU A 17 15.85 0.82 6.07
C LEU A 17 15.93 2.06 5.14
N PRO A 18 16.93 2.94 5.33
CA PRO A 18 17.01 4.25 4.66
C PRO A 18 17.00 4.20 3.12
N ASN A 19 17.46 3.10 2.54
CA ASN A 19 17.61 2.95 1.09
C ASN A 19 16.39 2.31 0.41
N LEU A 20 15.29 2.08 1.13
CA LEU A 20 14.08 1.51 0.55
C LEU A 20 13.49 2.41 -0.53
N THR A 21 13.11 1.76 -1.63
CA THR A 21 12.33 2.35 -2.71
C THR A 21 10.83 2.11 -2.49
N ALA A 22 10.00 2.84 -3.22
CA ALA A 22 8.56 2.60 -3.20
C ALA A 22 8.18 1.24 -3.82
N GLU A 23 9.04 0.66 -4.67
CA GLU A 23 8.81 -0.67 -5.21
C GLU A 23 9.06 -1.77 -4.18
N ASP A 24 10.10 -1.63 -3.37
CA ASP A 24 10.46 -2.58 -2.33
C ASP A 24 9.34 -2.78 -1.30
N ILE A 25 8.61 -1.71 -1.00
CA ILE A 25 7.46 -1.74 -0.07
C ILE A 25 6.30 -2.59 -0.58
N ARG A 26 6.22 -2.85 -1.89
CA ARG A 26 5.18 -3.73 -2.43
C ARG A 26 5.40 -5.19 -2.05
N ASN A 27 6.63 -5.55 -1.69
CA ASN A 27 7.03 -6.89 -1.27
C ASN A 27 7.75 -6.82 0.09
N PRO A 28 7.07 -6.42 1.17
CA PRO A 28 7.72 -6.19 2.46
C PRO A 28 8.27 -7.47 3.09
N HIS A 29 7.80 -8.63 2.64
CA HIS A 29 8.31 -9.94 3.06
C HIS A 29 9.78 -10.17 2.68
N ASP A 30 10.32 -9.45 1.69
CA ASP A 30 11.73 -9.52 1.30
C ASP A 30 12.65 -8.76 2.27
N PHE A 31 12.07 -7.98 3.19
CA PHE A 31 12.77 -7.11 4.13
C PHE A 31 12.38 -7.48 5.58
N PRO A 32 13.04 -8.47 6.21
CA PRO A 32 12.72 -8.87 7.59
C PRO A 32 12.87 -7.74 8.62
N GLU A 33 13.61 -6.69 8.28
CA GLU A 33 13.77 -5.47 9.08
C GLU A 33 12.49 -4.61 9.13
N LEU A 34 11.51 -4.82 8.24
CA LEU A 34 10.19 -4.19 8.25
C LEU A 34 9.21 -4.85 9.24
N ASN A 35 9.71 -5.34 10.38
CA ASN A 35 8.90 -5.96 11.44
C ASN A 35 8.42 -4.96 12.51
N ASP A 36 8.24 -3.69 12.13
CA ASP A 36 7.78 -2.63 13.03
C ASP A 36 6.26 -2.53 13.04
N THR A 37 5.66 -2.42 14.24
CA THR A 37 4.20 -2.42 14.40
C THR A 37 3.54 -1.16 13.82
N ASP A 38 4.18 0.01 13.95
CA ASP A 38 3.63 1.25 13.39
C ASP A 38 3.65 1.19 11.86
N TRP A 39 4.75 0.68 11.30
CA TRP A 39 4.86 0.47 9.85
C TRP A 39 3.80 -0.51 9.34
N GLN A 40 3.63 -1.67 9.98
CA GLN A 40 2.64 -2.69 9.61
C GLN A 40 1.20 -2.16 9.63
N TYR A 41 0.88 -1.31 10.62
CA TYR A 41 -0.43 -0.67 10.69
C TYR A 41 -0.69 0.23 9.48
N GLU A 42 0.26 1.09 9.13
CA GLU A 42 0.10 2.03 8.02
C GLU A 42 0.08 1.32 6.65
N ASP A 43 0.82 0.21 6.52
CA ASP A 43 0.77 -0.66 5.34
C ASP A 43 -0.60 -1.33 5.19
N GLY A 44 -1.17 -1.85 6.28
CA GLY A 44 -2.52 -2.41 6.28
C GLY A 44 -3.60 -1.39 5.88
N VAL A 45 -3.45 -0.14 6.32
CA VAL A 45 -4.35 0.97 5.89
C VAL A 45 -4.21 1.24 4.39
N LEU A 46 -2.98 1.25 3.86
CA LEU A 46 -2.74 1.41 2.42
C LEU A 46 -3.39 0.29 1.61
N ALA A 47 -3.21 -0.96 2.04
CA ALA A 47 -3.81 -2.13 1.41
C ALA A 47 -5.34 -2.04 1.38
N GLY A 48 -5.97 -1.57 2.47
CA GLY A 48 -7.41 -1.33 2.53
C GLY A 48 -7.90 -0.29 1.52
N ILE A 49 -7.20 0.85 1.40
CA ILE A 49 -7.52 1.90 0.41
C ILE A 49 -7.43 1.35 -1.01
N GLN A 50 -6.37 0.60 -1.30
CA GLN A 50 -6.15 -0.02 -2.60
C GLN A 50 -7.23 -1.05 -2.94
N GLY A 51 -7.59 -1.90 -1.97
CA GLY A 51 -8.67 -2.89 -2.12
C GLY A 51 -10.00 -2.25 -2.50
N VAL A 52 -10.40 -1.17 -1.82
CA VAL A 52 -11.63 -0.43 -2.16
C VAL A 52 -11.56 0.15 -3.56
N ARG A 53 -10.42 0.75 -3.95
CA ARG A 53 -10.25 1.33 -5.30
C ARG A 53 -10.32 0.28 -6.40
N ILE A 54 -9.73 -0.89 -6.19
CA ILE A 54 -9.80 -2.03 -7.12
C ILE A 54 -11.24 -2.51 -7.25
N ALA A 55 -11.94 -2.71 -6.12
CA ALA A 55 -13.34 -3.13 -6.13
C ALA A 55 -14.24 -2.13 -6.88
N MET A 56 -14.06 -0.82 -6.64
CA MET A 56 -14.81 0.23 -7.32
C MET A 56 -14.56 0.26 -8.83
N ARG A 57 -13.30 0.06 -9.25
CA ARG A 57 -12.95 -0.07 -10.68
C ARG A 57 -13.59 -1.29 -11.31
N ALA A 58 -13.52 -2.45 -10.64
CA ALA A 58 -14.15 -3.69 -11.13
C ALA A 58 -15.68 -3.54 -11.27
N MET A 59 -16.35 -2.88 -10.32
CA MET A 59 -17.78 -2.60 -10.40
C MET A 59 -18.14 -1.65 -11.55
N ARG A 60 -17.31 -0.64 -11.82
CA ARG A 60 -17.50 0.27 -12.96
C ARG A 60 -17.40 -0.48 -14.28
N ASN A 61 -16.33 -1.24 -14.49
CA ASN A 61 -16.12 -2.00 -15.73
C ASN A 61 -17.27 -2.98 -15.98
N ARG A 62 -17.72 -3.69 -14.93
CA ARG A 62 -18.86 -4.61 -15.02
C ARG A 62 -20.16 -3.91 -15.45
N ARG A 63 -20.38 -2.66 -15.02
CA ARG A 63 -21.56 -1.88 -15.44
C ARG A 63 -21.47 -1.45 -16.90
N GLU A 64 -20.28 -1.08 -17.36
CA GLU A 64 -20.03 -0.70 -18.75
C GLU A 64 -20.15 -1.89 -19.71
N GLU A 65 -19.83 -3.11 -19.27
CA GLU A 65 -20.01 -4.35 -20.03
C GLU A 65 -21.48 -4.82 -20.13
N GLN A 66 -22.37 -4.29 -19.29
CA GLN A 66 -23.79 -4.69 -19.20
C GLN A 66 -24.78 -3.67 -19.80
N GLY A 67 -24.28 -2.53 -20.28
CA GLY A 67 -25.08 -1.49 -20.95
C GLY A 67 -24.89 -1.51 -22.46
#